data_AF-A0A0G0KNB1-F1
#
_entry.id   AF-A0A0G0KNB1-F1
#
_cell.length_a   1.000
_cell.length_b   1.000
_cell.length_c   1.000
_cell.angle_alpha   90.00
_cell.angle_beta   90.00
_cell.angle_gamma   90.00
#
_symmetry.space_group_name_H-M   'P 1'
#
loop_
_entity.id
_entity.type
_entity.pdbx_description
1 polymer ?
#
loop_
_entity_poly.entity_id
_entity_poly.type
_entity_poly.pdbx_seq_one_letter_code
_entity_poly.pdbx_strand_id
1 'polypeptide(L)'
;MKKIIIVGIISVGVGLGIWFITSSQKPATTQTSLTVIPQEITFNGEKGTDIALVDKLIKLDSTIFNDNQAKFYNVKMPDAKTIYFFVVKDKNGIYRAAANACEICYKTYKGFRQEGEEIICNNCETRYPLEKIGTEKGGCNPGPISPNLTVENNQVLINQVDLEQVSTLF
;
A
#
# COMPACT_ATOMS: atom_id res chain seq x y z
N MET A 1 -40.13 27.29 38.12
CA MET A 1 -41.51 26.79 38.27
C MET A 1 -42.49 27.86 37.84
N LYS A 2 -43.12 27.69 36.67
CA LYS A 2 -44.41 28.30 36.30
C LYS A 2 -44.91 27.59 35.04
N LYS A 3 -45.87 26.68 35.24
CA LYS A 3 -46.77 26.14 34.21
C LYS A 3 -47.81 27.22 33.86
N ILE A 4 -48.58 27.01 32.78
CA ILE A 4 -49.87 27.64 32.35
C ILE A 4 -49.72 28.33 30.98
N ILE A 5 -50.55 28.17 29.94
CA ILE A 5 -51.81 27.44 29.66
C ILE A 5 -51.90 27.29 28.13
N ILE A 6 -52.54 26.22 27.64
CA ILE A 6 -52.98 26.04 26.25
C ILE A 6 -54.32 26.75 26.06
N VAL A 7 -54.46 27.61 25.06
CA VAL A 7 -55.76 28.01 24.49
C VAL A 7 -55.69 27.82 22.98
N GLY A 8 -56.50 26.89 22.48
CA GLY A 8 -56.73 26.70 21.06
C GLY A 8 -57.68 27.77 20.52
N ILE A 9 -57.41 28.22 19.29
CA ILE A 9 -58.37 28.94 18.46
C ILE A 9 -58.55 28.13 17.19
N ILE A 10 -59.78 27.68 17.00
CA ILE A 10 -60.29 27.07 15.78
C ILE A 10 -60.68 28.23 14.86
N SER A 11 -60.05 28.32 13.69
CA SER A 11 -60.51 29.18 12.61
C SER A 11 -60.68 28.33 11.35
N VAL A 12 -61.96 28.18 10.97
CA VAL A 12 -62.44 27.52 9.76
C VAL A 12 -62.09 28.39 8.56
N GLY A 13 -61.20 27.91 7.70
CA GLY A 13 -60.86 28.52 6.41
C GLY A 13 -61.32 27.63 5.27
N VAL A 14 -62.46 27.97 4.68
CA VAL A 14 -62.95 27.41 3.41
C VAL A 14 -62.10 27.99 2.29
N GLY A 15 -61.27 27.16 1.67
CA GLY A 15 -60.45 27.51 0.51
C GLY A 15 -60.67 26.51 -0.62
N LEU A 16 -61.54 26.87 -1.55
CA LEU A 16 -61.69 26.21 -2.85
C LEU A 16 -60.44 26.51 -3.69
N GLY A 17 -59.67 25.46 -4.02
CA GLY A 17 -58.50 25.57 -4.89
C GLY A 17 -58.15 24.21 -5.46
N ILE A 18 -58.44 24.02 -6.73
CA ILE A 18 -58.24 22.79 -7.48
C ILE A 18 -57.01 22.97 -8.37
N TRP A 19 -56.28 21.87 -8.61
CA TRP A 19 -55.24 21.65 -9.63
C TRP A 19 -53.84 22.20 -9.36
N PHE A 20 -52.91 21.31 -8.99
CA PHE A 20 -51.84 20.78 -9.85
C PHE A 20 -50.87 19.98 -8.96
N ILE A 21 -51.13 18.67 -8.77
CA ILE A 21 -50.13 17.77 -8.19
C ILE A 21 -49.17 17.41 -9.32
N THR A 22 -48.08 18.17 -9.48
CA THR A 22 -46.93 17.67 -10.22
C THR A 22 -46.30 16.56 -9.38
N SER A 23 -46.69 15.32 -9.66
CA SER A 23 -46.02 14.14 -9.13
C SER A 23 -44.59 14.13 -9.68
N SER A 24 -43.65 14.71 -8.94
CA SER A 24 -42.23 14.46 -9.16
C SER A 24 -41.93 13.03 -8.70
N GLN A 25 -42.23 12.05 -9.55
CA GLN A 25 -41.66 10.73 -9.43
C GLN A 25 -40.18 10.85 -9.77
N LYS A 26 -39.35 11.03 -8.72
CA LYS A 26 -37.93 10.72 -8.78
C LYS A 26 -37.82 9.30 -9.34
N PRO A 27 -37.07 9.06 -10.43
CA PRO A 27 -36.93 7.71 -10.94
C PRO A 27 -36.34 6.86 -9.83
N ALA A 28 -37.04 5.77 -9.49
CA ALA A 28 -36.51 4.73 -8.64
C ALA A 28 -35.33 4.12 -9.38
N THR A 29 -34.12 4.55 -9.04
CA THR A 29 -32.91 3.81 -9.37
C THR A 29 -33.02 2.47 -8.68
N THR A 30 -33.41 1.45 -9.45
CA THR A 30 -33.21 0.05 -9.11
C THR A 30 -31.73 -0.13 -8.81
N GLN A 31 -31.37 -0.05 -7.54
CA GLN A 31 -30.06 -0.47 -7.07
C GLN A 31 -30.04 -1.98 -7.20
N THR A 32 -29.55 -2.46 -8.33
CA THR A 32 -29.02 -3.81 -8.45
C THR A 32 -27.91 -3.91 -7.41
N SER A 33 -28.24 -4.50 -6.26
CA SER A 33 -27.29 -4.87 -5.22
C SER A 33 -26.38 -5.94 -5.80
N LEU A 34 -25.30 -5.51 -6.44
CA LEU A 34 -24.19 -6.38 -6.78
C LEU A 34 -23.56 -6.80 -5.46
N THR A 35 -23.62 -8.09 -5.16
CA THR A 35 -22.80 -8.72 -4.14
C THR A 35 -21.33 -8.45 -4.50
N VAL A 36 -20.71 -7.47 -3.84
CA VAL A 36 -19.28 -7.20 -3.95
C VAL A 36 -18.57 -8.35 -3.24
N ILE A 37 -18.21 -9.38 -4.00
CA ILE A 37 -17.18 -10.32 -3.57
C ILE A 37 -15.92 -9.47 -3.37
N PRO A 38 -15.29 -9.47 -2.18
CA PRO A 38 -14.02 -8.78 -2.00
C PRO A 38 -13.05 -9.33 -3.06
N GLN A 39 -12.67 -8.50 -4.03
CA GLN A 39 -11.62 -8.89 -4.96
C GLN A 39 -10.38 -9.14 -4.12
N GLU A 40 -9.86 -10.36 -4.12
CA GLU A 40 -8.56 -10.65 -3.51
C GLU A 40 -7.52 -9.83 -4.26
N ILE A 41 -7.13 -8.71 -3.65
CA ILE A 41 -6.14 -7.81 -4.21
C ILE A 41 -4.82 -8.59 -4.26
N THR A 42 -4.43 -8.96 -5.48
CA THR A 42 -3.23 -9.77 -5.72
C THR A 42 -2.07 -8.87 -6.10
N PHE A 43 -0.91 -9.09 -5.49
CA PHE A 43 0.33 -8.45 -5.92
C PHE A 43 0.72 -8.93 -7.33
N ASN A 44 0.87 -8.00 -8.27
CA ASN A 44 1.10 -8.27 -9.69
C ASN A 44 2.56 -8.05 -10.11
N GLY A 45 3.39 -7.47 -9.24
CA GLY A 45 4.83 -7.33 -9.46
C GLY A 45 5.62 -8.60 -9.18
N GLU A 46 6.95 -8.51 -9.27
CA GLU A 46 7.85 -9.60 -8.92
C GLU A 46 7.73 -9.94 -7.42
N LYS A 47 7.14 -11.09 -7.12
CA LYS A 47 6.91 -11.54 -5.74
C LYS A 47 8.19 -12.04 -5.06
N GLY A 48 9.16 -12.48 -5.86
CA GLY A 48 10.40 -13.04 -5.37
C GLY A 48 10.24 -14.32 -4.56
N THR A 49 11.27 -14.65 -3.80
CA THR A 49 11.31 -15.85 -2.94
C THR A 49 10.56 -15.61 -1.63
N ASP A 50 9.71 -16.57 -1.23
CA ASP A 50 9.09 -16.56 0.10
C ASP A 50 10.16 -16.83 1.16
N ILE A 51 10.21 -15.97 2.18
CA ILE A 51 11.15 -16.10 3.29
C ILE A 51 10.45 -15.91 4.63
N ALA A 52 10.85 -16.71 5.61
CA ALA A 52 10.33 -16.63 6.96
C ALA A 52 11.17 -15.69 7.84
N LEU A 53 10.51 -14.98 8.75
CA LEU A 53 11.16 -14.38 9.90
C LEU A 53 11.47 -15.47 10.92
N VAL A 54 12.74 -15.59 11.31
CA VAL A 54 13.18 -16.44 12.41
C VAL A 54 13.73 -15.52 13.49
N ASP A 55 13.15 -15.57 14.69
CA ASP A 55 13.52 -14.69 15.81
C ASP A 55 13.54 -13.19 15.43
N LYS A 56 12.53 -12.75 14.66
CA LYS A 56 12.37 -11.38 14.15
C LYS A 56 13.49 -10.92 13.20
N LEU A 57 14.19 -11.85 12.58
CA LEU A 57 15.33 -11.58 11.71
C LEU A 57 15.23 -12.38 10.41
N ILE A 58 15.61 -11.75 9.30
CA ILE A 58 15.91 -12.40 8.04
C ILE A 58 17.43 -12.41 7.85
N LYS A 59 17.96 -13.55 7.39
CA LYS A 59 19.37 -13.76 7.06
C LYS A 59 19.49 -14.24 5.63
N LEU A 60 20.24 -13.51 4.79
CA LEU A 60 20.46 -13.84 3.38
C LEU A 60 21.96 -14.02 3.14
N ASP A 61 22.37 -15.04 2.39
CA ASP A 61 23.77 -15.19 1.99
C ASP A 61 24.21 -13.97 1.18
N SER A 62 25.22 -13.26 1.65
CA SER A 62 25.76 -12.04 1.04
C SER A 62 26.35 -12.25 -0.35
N THR A 63 26.74 -13.48 -0.70
CA THR A 63 27.44 -13.81 -1.95
C THR A 63 26.51 -13.82 -3.16
N ILE A 64 25.21 -14.04 -2.96
CA ILE A 64 24.22 -14.08 -4.06
C ILE A 64 23.99 -12.69 -4.68
N PHE A 65 24.50 -11.63 -4.06
CA PHE A 65 24.38 -10.24 -4.52
C PHE A 65 25.64 -9.72 -5.22
N ASN A 66 26.67 -10.57 -5.44
CA ASN A 66 27.92 -10.15 -6.07
C ASN A 66 27.79 -9.82 -7.56
N ASP A 67 26.64 -10.12 -8.17
CA ASP A 67 26.30 -9.77 -9.55
C ASP A 67 25.62 -8.38 -9.67
N ASN A 68 25.46 -7.66 -8.55
CA ASN A 68 24.71 -6.39 -8.46
C ASN A 68 23.24 -6.49 -8.92
N GLN A 69 22.70 -7.70 -9.02
CA GLN A 69 21.30 -7.93 -9.35
C GLN A 69 20.48 -8.00 -8.07
N ALA A 70 19.43 -7.19 -8.00
CA ALA A 70 18.44 -7.20 -6.95
C ALA A 70 17.79 -8.58 -6.88
N LYS A 71 17.65 -9.08 -5.66
CA LYS A 71 16.88 -10.28 -5.37
C LYS A 71 15.60 -9.85 -4.68
N PHE A 72 14.47 -10.30 -5.22
CA PHE A 72 13.15 -10.00 -4.70
C PHE A 72 12.71 -11.07 -3.71
N TYR A 73 11.94 -10.66 -2.71
CA TYR A 73 11.44 -11.51 -1.64
C TYR A 73 10.03 -11.11 -1.23
N ASN A 74 9.35 -12.03 -0.56
CA ASN A 74 8.16 -11.73 0.20
C ASN A 74 8.20 -12.42 1.57
N VAL A 75 7.58 -11.77 2.55
CA VAL A 75 7.56 -12.24 3.94
C VAL A 75 6.19 -11.99 4.55
N LYS A 76 5.63 -13.02 5.19
CA LYS A 76 4.41 -12.90 6.01
C LYS A 76 4.78 -12.33 7.38
N MET A 77 4.23 -11.16 7.69
CA MET A 77 4.41 -10.47 8.96
C MET A 77 3.45 -11.02 10.03
N PRO A 78 3.74 -10.82 11.34
CA PRO A 78 2.88 -11.29 12.42
C PRO A 78 1.45 -10.75 12.40
N ASP A 79 1.22 -9.58 11.81
CA ASP A 79 -0.11 -8.96 11.60
C ASP A 79 -0.84 -9.53 10.37
N ALA A 80 -0.32 -10.61 9.79
CA ALA A 80 -0.79 -11.28 8.59
C ALA A 80 -0.70 -10.44 7.30
N LYS A 81 0.00 -9.30 7.28
CA LYS A 81 0.36 -8.66 6.01
C LYS A 81 1.50 -9.38 5.32
N THR A 82 1.50 -9.38 4.00
CA THR A 82 2.66 -9.83 3.22
C THR A 82 3.41 -8.61 2.71
N ILE A 83 4.68 -8.47 3.09
CA ILE A 83 5.56 -7.42 2.58
C ILE A 83 6.34 -7.98 1.40
N TYR A 84 6.27 -7.29 0.27
CA TYR A 84 7.10 -7.56 -0.90
C TYR A 84 8.27 -6.58 -0.91
N PHE A 85 9.50 -7.06 -1.07
CA PHE A 85 10.69 -6.21 -0.99
C PHE A 85 11.81 -6.76 -1.87
N PHE A 86 12.88 -5.99 -2.01
CA PHE A 86 14.08 -6.43 -2.71
C PHE A 86 15.33 -5.96 -1.98
N VAL A 87 16.41 -6.70 -2.19
CA VAL A 87 17.75 -6.43 -1.67
C VAL A 87 18.72 -6.38 -2.83
N VAL A 88 19.61 -5.40 -2.83
CA VAL A 88 20.66 -5.25 -3.85
C VAL A 88 21.97 -4.83 -3.19
N LYS A 89 23.10 -5.28 -3.75
CA LYS A 89 24.41 -4.72 -3.45
C LYS A 89 24.74 -3.70 -4.54
N ASP A 90 24.94 -2.44 -4.17
CA ASP A 90 25.31 -1.41 -5.14
C ASP A 90 26.77 -1.55 -5.61
N LYS A 91 27.19 -0.73 -6.57
CA LYS A 91 28.55 -0.77 -7.11
C LYS A 91 29.64 -0.36 -6.11
N ASN A 92 29.26 0.29 -5.01
CA ASN A 92 30.17 0.63 -3.91
C ASN A 92 30.28 -0.51 -2.88
N GLY A 93 29.57 -1.61 -3.11
CA GLY A 93 29.55 -2.77 -2.22
C GLY A 93 28.57 -2.64 -1.05
N ILE A 94 27.72 -1.61 -1.03
CA ILE A 94 26.75 -1.36 0.04
C ILE A 94 25.47 -2.16 -0.23
N TYR A 95 25.02 -2.91 0.77
CA TYR A 95 23.77 -3.67 0.71
C TYR A 95 22.59 -2.77 1.06
N ARG A 96 21.57 -2.77 0.21
CA ARG A 96 20.42 -1.87 0.28
C ARG A 96 19.13 -2.68 0.20
N ALA A 97 18.10 -2.23 0.91
CA ALA A 97 16.77 -2.81 0.80
C ALA A 97 15.69 -1.73 0.70
N ALA A 98 14.67 -2.04 -0.08
CA ALA A 98 13.45 -1.27 -0.17
C ALA A 98 12.25 -2.18 -0.44
N ALA A 99 11.07 -1.69 -0.07
CA ALA A 99 9.79 -2.26 -0.43
C ALA A 99 9.64 -2.29 -1.95
N ASN A 100 8.97 -3.33 -2.44
CA ASN A 100 8.53 -3.45 -3.82
C ASN A 100 7.23 -2.64 -4.07
N ALA A 101 7.19 -1.42 -3.55
CA ALA A 101 6.06 -0.48 -3.60
C ALA A 101 6.53 0.95 -3.25
N CYS A 102 5.79 1.97 -3.68
CA CYS A 102 6.00 3.39 -3.30
C CYS A 102 4.68 4.04 -2.87
N GLU A 103 4.75 5.16 -2.16
CA GLU A 103 3.58 5.84 -1.59
C GLU A 103 2.54 6.28 -2.64
N ILE A 104 3.00 6.57 -3.87
CA ILE A 104 2.13 7.05 -4.94
C ILE A 104 1.44 5.89 -5.67
N CYS A 105 2.17 4.83 -6.00
CA CYS A 105 1.71 3.79 -6.92
C CYS A 105 1.35 2.45 -6.24
N TYR A 106 1.50 2.31 -4.91
CA TYR A 106 1.36 1.00 -4.24
C TYR A 106 0.03 0.29 -4.51
N LYS A 107 -1.09 1.03 -4.64
CA LYS A 107 -2.42 0.47 -4.94
C LYS A 107 -2.55 -0.14 -6.34
N THR A 108 -1.55 0.03 -7.21
CA THR A 108 -1.49 -0.67 -8.51
C THR A 108 -0.89 -2.07 -8.38
N TYR A 109 -0.16 -2.33 -7.28
CA TYR A 109 0.48 -3.59 -6.96
C TYR A 109 1.44 -4.12 -8.04
N LYS A 110 1.98 -3.25 -8.89
CA LYS A 110 2.91 -3.63 -9.98
C LYS A 110 4.37 -3.69 -9.55
N GLY A 111 4.70 -3.08 -8.41
CA GLY A 111 6.06 -3.02 -7.88
C GLY A 111 7.08 -2.39 -8.82
N PHE A 112 8.30 -2.91 -8.76
CA PHE A 112 9.50 -2.46 -9.44
C PHE A 112 10.17 -3.63 -10.16
N ARG A 113 11.06 -3.29 -11.08
CA ARG A 113 11.98 -4.21 -11.76
C ARG A 113 13.37 -3.59 -11.80
N GLN A 114 14.41 -4.39 -12.04
CA GLN A 114 15.74 -3.88 -12.34
C GLN A 114 16.01 -3.91 -13.85
N GLU A 115 16.60 -2.84 -14.37
CA GLU A 115 17.24 -2.80 -15.70
C GLU A 115 18.64 -2.20 -15.54
N GLY A 116 19.69 -3.00 -15.78
CA GLY A 116 21.06 -2.55 -15.61
C GLY A 116 21.33 -2.04 -14.19
N GLU A 117 21.81 -0.81 -14.07
CA GLU A 117 22.14 -0.16 -12.78
C GLU A 117 20.97 0.63 -12.18
N GLU A 118 19.73 0.37 -12.62
CA GLU A 118 18.55 1.11 -12.16
C GLU A 118 17.40 0.19 -11.72
N ILE A 119 16.67 0.63 -10.69
CA ILE A 119 15.37 0.11 -10.29
C ILE A 119 14.27 1.01 -10.88
N ILE A 120 13.25 0.41 -11.48
CA ILE A 120 12.23 1.11 -12.27
C ILE A 120 10.85 0.74 -11.78
N CYS A 121 10.01 1.74 -11.54
CA CYS A 121 8.61 1.51 -11.19
C CYS A 121 7.84 0.96 -12.40
N ASN A 122 7.21 -0.20 -12.25
CA ASN A 122 6.40 -0.83 -13.31
C ASN A 122 5.08 -0.10 -13.61
N ASN A 123 4.77 0.98 -12.87
CA ASN A 123 3.58 1.78 -13.12
C ASN A 123 3.86 3.12 -13.80
N CYS A 124 4.86 3.87 -13.32
CA CYS A 124 5.15 5.23 -13.79
C CYS A 124 6.53 5.38 -14.43
N GLU A 125 7.30 4.29 -14.57
CA GLU A 125 8.59 4.24 -15.26
C GLU A 125 9.68 5.17 -14.69
N THR A 126 9.48 5.69 -13.47
CA THR A 126 10.53 6.43 -12.75
C THR A 126 11.68 5.50 -12.41
N ARG A 127 12.90 6.00 -12.63
CA ARG A 127 14.16 5.26 -12.54
C ARG A 127 14.99 5.72 -11.36
N TYR A 128 15.60 4.77 -10.66
CA TYR A 128 16.41 5.01 -9.47
C TYR A 128 17.73 4.27 -9.59
N PRO A 129 18.88 4.97 -9.55
CA PRO A 129 20.19 4.31 -9.46
C PRO A 129 20.26 3.39 -8.25
N LEU A 130 20.99 2.27 -8.34
CA LEU A 130 21.12 1.32 -7.23
C LEU A 130 21.62 2.00 -5.94
N GLU A 131 22.48 3.01 -6.02
CA GLU A 131 23.05 3.73 -4.86
C GLU A 131 22.02 4.60 -4.13
N LYS A 132 20.86 4.84 -4.74
CA LYS A 132 19.77 5.62 -4.14
C LYS A 132 18.75 4.78 -3.39
N ILE A 133 18.78 3.45 -3.57
CA ILE A 133 17.83 2.54 -2.91
C ILE A 133 17.96 2.63 -1.40
N GLY A 134 16.82 2.86 -0.73
CA GLY A 134 16.72 3.01 0.72
C GLY A 134 17.23 4.34 1.29
N THR A 135 17.81 5.22 0.47
CA THR A 135 18.41 6.50 0.93
C THR A 135 17.41 7.64 1.06
N GLU A 136 16.35 7.62 0.26
CA GLU A 136 15.34 8.66 0.21
C GLU A 136 13.99 8.08 0.67
N LYS A 137 13.17 8.90 1.32
CA LYS A 137 11.84 8.52 1.81
C LYS A 137 10.78 9.38 1.13
N GLY A 138 9.61 8.80 0.91
CA GLY A 138 8.45 9.55 0.43
C GLY A 138 8.29 9.59 -1.09
N GLY A 139 7.04 9.79 -1.52
CA GLY A 139 6.69 10.02 -2.92
C GLY A 139 6.91 8.78 -3.79
N CYS A 140 7.49 8.98 -4.98
CA CYS A 140 7.65 7.91 -5.96
C CYS A 140 8.79 6.93 -5.64
N ASN A 141 9.63 7.22 -4.65
CA ASN A 141 10.76 6.37 -4.27
C ASN A 141 10.28 4.99 -3.78
N PRO A 142 11.01 3.89 -4.06
CA PRO A 142 10.78 2.62 -3.38
C PRO A 142 10.76 2.83 -1.86
N GLY A 143 9.76 2.28 -1.17
CA GLY A 143 9.60 2.44 0.27
C GLY A 143 10.88 2.01 1.00
N PRO A 144 11.58 2.88 1.72
CA PRO A 144 12.90 2.57 2.25
C PRO A 144 12.79 1.47 3.32
N ILE A 145 13.65 0.45 3.27
CA ILE A 145 13.85 -0.51 4.38
C ILE A 145 15.18 -0.17 5.05
N SER A 146 16.28 -0.20 4.30
CA SER A 146 17.58 0.25 4.80
C SER A 146 18.48 0.75 3.67
N PRO A 147 19.16 1.90 3.83
CA PRO A 147 20.19 2.37 2.90
C PRO A 147 21.54 1.64 3.07
N ASN A 148 21.74 0.91 4.16
CA ASN A 148 23.00 0.23 4.49
C ASN A 148 22.73 -0.94 5.45
N LEU A 149 22.45 -2.10 4.90
CA LEU A 149 22.21 -3.32 5.68
C LEU A 149 23.51 -3.81 6.33
N THR A 150 23.37 -4.33 7.54
CA THR A 150 24.49 -4.96 8.26
C THR A 150 24.81 -6.32 7.63
N VAL A 151 26.10 -6.65 7.57
CA VAL A 151 26.58 -7.96 7.12
C VAL A 151 27.45 -8.57 8.21
N GLU A 152 27.09 -9.76 8.67
CA GLU A 152 27.83 -10.53 9.68
C GLU A 152 27.96 -11.98 9.22
N ASN A 153 29.15 -12.57 9.32
CA ASN A 153 29.40 -13.97 8.95
C ASN A 153 28.86 -14.33 7.55
N ASN A 154 29.09 -13.46 6.57
CA ASN A 154 28.58 -13.57 5.19
C ASN A 154 27.04 -13.56 5.07
N GLN A 155 26.32 -13.05 6.07
CA GLN A 155 24.87 -12.92 6.06
C GLN A 155 24.46 -11.45 6.09
N VAL A 156 23.65 -11.04 5.12
CA VAL A 156 22.92 -9.77 5.13
C VAL A 156 21.76 -9.91 6.11
N LEU A 157 21.66 -8.96 7.04
CA LEU A 157 20.69 -8.98 8.14
C LEU A 157 19.59 -7.95 7.90
N ILE A 158 18.32 -8.36 8.01
CA ILE A 158 17.15 -7.47 7.93
C ILE A 158 16.26 -7.72 9.14
N ASN A 159 16.08 -6.71 10.00
CA ASN A 159 15.24 -6.85 11.18
C ASN A 159 13.77 -6.69 10.83
N GLN A 160 12.90 -7.38 11.56
CA GLN A 160 11.45 -7.23 11.44
C GLN A 160 11.00 -5.77 11.53
N VAL A 161 11.60 -4.99 12.43
CA VAL A 161 11.26 -3.58 12.64
C VAL A 161 11.55 -2.70 11.41
N ASP A 162 12.58 -3.05 10.64
CA ASP A 162 12.92 -2.35 9.39
C ASP A 162 11.88 -2.64 8.29
N LEU A 163 11.23 -3.81 8.35
CA LEU A 163 10.13 -4.17 7.46
C LEU A 163 8.81 -3.52 7.89
N GLU A 164 8.55 -3.44 9.19
CA GLU A 164 7.32 -2.85 9.74
C GLU A 164 7.13 -1.39 9.29
N GLN A 165 8.22 -0.65 9.06
CA GLN A 165 8.16 0.75 8.62
C GLN A 165 7.57 0.93 7.21
N VAL A 166 7.54 -0.11 6.38
CA VAL A 166 6.92 -0.09 5.04
C VAL A 166 5.59 -0.85 4.96
N SER A 167 5.09 -1.33 6.09
CA SER A 167 3.86 -2.14 6.18
C SER A 167 2.60 -1.43 5.68
N THR A 168 2.58 -0.09 5.62
CA THR A 168 1.44 0.68 5.12
C THR A 168 1.34 0.69 3.59
N LEU A 169 2.38 0.22 2.88
CA LEU A 169 2.38 0.06 1.43
C LEU A 169 1.72 -1.25 0.98
N PHE A 170 1.28 -2.09 1.92
CA PHE A 170 0.67 -3.41 1.71
C PHE A 170 -0.57 -3.59 2.60
#